data_AF-A0A923Y9Z9-F1
#
_entry.id   AF-A0A923Y9Z9-F1
#
_cell.length_a   1.000
_cell.length_b   1.000
_cell.length_c   1.000
_cell.angle_alpha   90.00
_cell.angle_beta   90.00
_cell.angle_gamma   90.00
#
_symmetry.space_group_name_H-M   'P 1'
#
loop_
_entity.id
_entity.type
_entity.pdbx_description
1 polymer ?
#
loop_
_entity_poly.entity_id
_entity_poly.type
_entity_poly.pdbx_seq_one_letter_code
_entity_poly.pdbx_strand_id
1 'polypeptide(L)'
;MHLGTRVLTFGDAESLCSGQTLWRDDSEEHAAGVAWDWVELPQGVVAMSDPLGMVTNLRLIDAHGDALSQTQVAVHLHPLVHALPWQREVKRALYKPS
;
A
#
# COMPACT_ATOMS: atom_id res chain seq x y z
N MET A 1 2.39 9.80 -5.99
CA MET A 1 2.09 10.62 -4.79
C MET A 1 1.31 9.82 -3.75
N HIS A 2 1.48 10.16 -2.47
CA HIS A 2 0.71 9.60 -1.35
C HIS A 2 -0.67 10.25 -1.27
N LEU A 3 -1.73 9.45 -1.14
CA LEU A 3 -3.10 9.96 -0.97
C LEU A 3 -3.59 9.85 0.47
N GLY A 4 -3.18 8.81 1.18
CA GLY A 4 -3.64 8.59 2.54
C GLY A 4 -3.09 7.32 3.14
N THR A 5 -3.09 7.30 4.47
CA THR A 5 -2.83 6.10 5.27
C THR A 5 -3.96 5.96 6.26
N ARG A 6 -4.58 4.79 6.28
CA ARG A 6 -5.55 4.41 7.31
C ARG A 6 -4.82 3.62 8.39
N VAL A 7 -5.07 3.95 9.64
CA VAL A 7 -4.58 3.24 10.83
C VAL A 7 -5.76 2.54 11.50
N LEU A 8 -5.59 1.28 11.84
CA LEU A 8 -6.51 0.43 12.57
C LEU A 8 -5.83 0.03 13.88
N THR A 9 -6.41 0.46 15.00
CA THR A 9 -5.98 0.12 16.35
C THR A 9 -6.91 -0.93 16.94
N PHE A 10 -6.35 -1.93 17.63
CA PHE A 10 -7.12 -3.01 18.23
C PHE A 10 -7.27 -2.79 19.73
N GLY A 11 -8.18 -1.90 20.12
CA GLY A 11 -8.76 -1.79 21.47
C GLY A 11 -7.84 -1.33 22.61
N ASP A 12 -6.54 -1.61 22.54
CA ASP A 12 -5.56 -1.27 23.57
C ASP A 12 -4.48 -0.34 23.00
N ALA A 13 -4.02 0.62 23.82
CA ALA A 13 -3.08 1.65 23.40
C ALA A 13 -1.68 1.10 23.04
N GLU A 14 -1.36 -0.09 23.56
CA GLU A 14 -0.11 -0.82 23.31
C GLU A 14 -0.22 -1.84 22.16
N SER A 15 -1.39 -1.96 21.53
CA SER A 15 -1.59 -2.91 20.43
C SER A 15 -0.87 -2.46 19.15
N LEU A 16 -0.14 -3.39 18.52
CA LEU A 16 0.47 -3.14 17.22
C LEU A 16 -0.60 -2.73 16.21
N CYS A 17 -0.37 -1.61 15.54
CA CYS A 17 -1.30 -1.08 14.56
C CYS A 17 -1.23 -1.87 13.25
N SER A 18 -2.31 -1.82 12.47
CA SER A 18 -2.30 -2.24 11.08
C SER A 18 -3.08 -1.25 10.24
N GLY A 19 -3.09 -1.42 8.93
CA GLY A 19 -3.96 -0.60 8.09
C GLY A 19 -3.59 -0.69 6.63
N GLN A 20 -3.89 0.39 5.91
CA GLN A 20 -3.70 0.45 4.46
C GLN A 20 -3.04 1.78 4.08
N THR A 21 -2.21 1.76 3.05
CA THR A 21 -1.66 2.97 2.43
C THR A 21 -2.08 3.04 0.98
N LEU A 22 -2.47 4.23 0.51
CA LEU A 22 -2.98 4.48 -0.83
C LEU A 22 -2.07 5.48 -1.56
N TRP A 23 -1.73 5.13 -2.79
CA TRP A 23 -0.84 5.87 -3.67
C TRP A 23 -1.48 6.03 -5.04
N ARG A 24 -1.23 7.16 -5.70
CA ARG A 24 -1.59 7.38 -7.10
C ARG A 24 -0.44 7.95 -7.91
N ASP A 25 -0.54 7.93 -9.22
CA ASP A 25 0.31 8.72 -10.11
C ASP A 25 -0.05 10.22 -10.05
N ASP A 26 0.67 11.06 -10.80
CA ASP A 26 0.47 12.52 -10.80
C ASP A 26 -0.52 12.99 -11.89
N SER A 27 -1.25 12.06 -12.51
CA SER A 27 -2.20 12.35 -13.58
C SER A 27 -3.57 12.71 -13.02
N GLU A 28 -4.09 13.87 -13.44
CA GLU A 28 -5.44 14.32 -13.06
C GLU A 28 -6.54 13.75 -13.96
N GLU A 29 -6.23 13.30 -15.18
CA GLU A 29 -7.22 12.75 -16.12
C GLU A 29 -7.45 11.24 -15.95
N HIS A 30 -6.40 10.49 -15.64
CA HIS A 30 -6.46 9.03 -15.52
C HIS A 30 -5.63 8.58 -14.32
N ALA A 31 -6.18 8.73 -13.12
CA ALA A 31 -5.47 8.42 -11.89
C ALA A 31 -5.20 6.90 -11.78
N ALA A 32 -3.93 6.52 -11.94
CA ALA A 32 -3.45 5.16 -11.68
C ALA A 32 -3.20 5.02 -10.18
N GLY A 33 -3.93 4.13 -9.51
CA GLY A 33 -3.92 3.97 -8.06
C GLY A 33 -3.46 2.59 -7.62
N VAL A 34 -2.74 2.53 -6.50
CA VAL A 34 -2.36 1.28 -5.84
C VAL A 34 -2.45 1.43 -4.31
N ALA A 35 -2.97 0.41 -3.67
CA ALA A 35 -3.04 0.30 -2.23
C ALA A 35 -2.55 -1.06 -1.77
N TRP A 36 -1.98 -1.10 -0.57
CA TRP A 36 -1.64 -2.35 0.10
C TRP A 36 -1.74 -2.18 1.60
N ASP A 37 -1.88 -3.31 2.26
CA ASP A 37 -2.02 -3.40 3.69
C ASP A 37 -0.64 -3.47 4.36
N TRP A 38 -0.57 -2.95 5.57
CA TRP A 38 0.63 -2.92 6.39
C TRP A 38 0.32 -3.32 7.83
N VAL A 39 1.34 -3.85 8.50
CA VAL A 39 1.34 -4.09 9.94
C VAL A 39 2.51 -3.38 10.58
N GLU A 40 2.29 -2.88 11.79
CA GLU A 40 3.35 -2.54 12.71
C GLU A 40 3.88 -3.82 13.35
N LEU A 41 5.20 -3.91 13.42
CA LEU A 41 5.94 -4.93 14.12
C LEU A 41 6.62 -4.28 15.33
N PRO A 42 7.05 -5.07 16.33
CA PRO A 42 7.80 -4.54 17.46
C PRO A 42 8.97 -3.63 17.04
N GLN A 43 9.35 -2.71 17.94
CA GLN A 43 10.38 -1.70 17.69
C GLN A 43 10.06 -0.69 16.58
N GLY A 44 8.77 -0.46 16.29
CA GLY A 44 8.32 0.59 15.34
C GLY A 44 8.68 0.28 13.89
N VAL A 45 8.88 -1.01 13.57
CA VAL A 45 9.07 -1.48 12.20
C VAL A 45 7.70 -1.57 11.54
N VAL A 46 7.60 -1.12 10.30
CA VAL A 46 6.36 -1.25 9.51
C VAL A 46 6.66 -2.16 8.33
N ALA A 47 5.86 -3.19 8.15
CA ALA A 47 5.99 -4.17 7.08
C ALA A 47 4.70 -4.28 6.26
N MET A 48 4.83 -4.69 5.00
CA MET A 48 3.68 -5.08 4.19
C MET A 48 3.07 -6.36 4.80
N SER A 49 1.75 -6.39 4.94
CA SER A 49 1.06 -7.52 5.61
C SER A 49 0.91 -8.72 4.68
N ASP A 50 0.51 -8.47 3.43
CA ASP A 50 0.34 -9.45 2.37
C ASP A 50 0.99 -8.93 1.08
N PRO A 51 2.15 -9.49 0.67
CA PRO A 51 2.81 -9.15 -0.58
C PRO A 51 1.91 -9.27 -1.82
N LEU A 52 0.95 -10.20 -1.82
CA LEU A 52 0.05 -10.41 -2.96
C LEU A 52 -1.27 -9.64 -2.84
N GLY A 53 -1.55 -9.06 -1.67
CA GLY A 53 -2.78 -8.34 -1.32
C GLY A 53 -2.86 -6.91 -1.87
N MET A 54 -2.20 -6.62 -2.99
CA MET A 54 -2.24 -5.29 -3.62
C MET A 54 -3.58 -5.06 -4.32
N VAL A 55 -4.16 -3.89 -4.10
CA VAL A 55 -5.39 -3.44 -4.76
C VAL A 55 -5.05 -2.30 -5.71
N THR A 56 -5.51 -2.38 -6.96
CA THR A 56 -5.29 -1.36 -7.98
C THR A 56 -6.52 -1.19 -8.86
N ASN A 57 -6.69 -0.02 -9.46
CA ASN A 57 -7.66 0.21 -10.52
C ASN A 57 -7.08 -0.04 -11.93
N LEU A 58 -5.82 -0.48 -12.03
CA LEU A 58 -5.17 -0.79 -13.29
C LEU A 58 -5.53 -2.18 -13.79
N ARG A 59 -5.73 -2.30 -15.10
CA ARG A 59 -5.78 -3.58 -15.81
C ARG A 59 -4.46 -3.75 -16.56
N LEU A 60 -3.64 -4.68 -16.11
CA LEU A 60 -2.39 -5.03 -16.79
C LEU A 60 -2.69 -6.12 -17.82
N ILE A 61 -2.06 -6.00 -18.98
CA ILE A 61 -2.16 -6.94 -20.08
C ILE A 61 -0.76 -7.44 -20.46
N ASP A 62 -0.66 -8.65 -21.00
CA ASP A 62 0.58 -9.16 -21.57
C ASP A 62 0.81 -8.65 -23.00
N ALA A 63 1.87 -9.15 -23.65
CA ALA A 63 2.21 -8.77 -25.02
C ALA A 63 1.19 -9.25 -26.08
N HIS A 64 0.32 -10.19 -25.73
CA HIS A 64 -0.75 -10.71 -26.58
C HIS A 64 -2.08 -9.95 -26.37
N GLY A 65 -2.15 -9.10 -25.35
CA GLY A 65 -3.34 -8.33 -24.99
C GLY A 65 -4.24 -9.02 -23.95
N ASP A 66 -3.80 -10.16 -23.40
CA ASP A 66 -4.56 -10.90 -22.40
C ASP A 66 -4.36 -10.30 -21.00
N ALA A 67 -5.44 -10.27 -20.21
CA ALA A 67 -5.39 -9.70 -18.87
C ALA A 67 -4.57 -10.58 -17.92
N LEU A 68 -3.66 -9.95 -17.17
CA LEU A 68 -2.86 -10.65 -16.16
C LEU A 68 -3.72 -11.10 -14.97
N SER A 69 -3.38 -12.25 -14.40
CA SER A 69 -3.96 -12.70 -13.12
C SER A 69 -3.58 -11.77 -11.97
N GLN A 70 -4.34 -11.82 -10.87
CA GLN A 70 -4.08 -10.99 -9.70
C GLN A 70 -2.66 -11.19 -9.14
N THR A 71 -2.16 -12.43 -9.12
CA THR A 71 -0.80 -12.73 -8.67
C THR A 71 0.25 -12.10 -9.58
N GLN A 72 0.07 -12.17 -10.91
CA GLN A 72 0.98 -11.50 -11.86
C GLN A 72 0.94 -9.99 -11.69
N VAL A 73 -0.25 -9.40 -11.52
CA VAL A 73 -0.39 -7.97 -11.23
C VAL A 73 0.39 -7.57 -9.97
N ALA A 74 0.24 -8.32 -8.87
CA ALA A 74 0.98 -8.04 -7.64
C ALA A 74 2.51 -8.12 -7.82
N VAL A 75 3.00 -9.07 -8.62
CA VAL A 75 4.43 -9.17 -8.96
C VAL A 75 4.90 -7.94 -9.76
N HIS A 76 4.11 -7.48 -10.73
CA HIS A 76 4.46 -6.31 -11.54
C HIS A 76 4.36 -4.98 -10.78
N LEU A 77 3.52 -4.90 -9.76
CA LEU A 77 3.36 -3.69 -8.94
C LEU A 77 4.29 -3.64 -7.72
N HIS A 78 4.86 -4.76 -7.30
CA HIS A 78 5.81 -4.85 -6.19
C HIS A 78 6.97 -3.84 -6.21
N PRO A 79 7.57 -3.50 -7.37
CA PRO A 79 8.60 -2.47 -7.43
C PRO A 79 8.17 -1.13 -6.81
N LEU A 80 6.87 -0.81 -6.78
CA LEU A 80 6.34 0.40 -6.14
C LEU A 80 6.52 0.38 -4.62
N VAL A 81 6.45 -0.79 -3.98
CA VAL A 81 6.69 -0.94 -2.53
C VAL A 81 8.12 -0.55 -2.17
N HIS A 82 9.07 -0.74 -3.08
CA HIS A 82 10.47 -0.36 -2.90
C HIS A 82 10.76 1.08 -3.33
N ALA A 83 10.07 1.57 -4.36
CA ALA A 83 10.31 2.90 -4.92
C ALA A 83 9.62 4.03 -4.14
N LEU A 84 8.48 3.76 -3.52
CA LEU A 84 7.69 4.76 -2.82
C LEU A 84 8.12 4.88 -1.34
N PRO A 85 8.16 6.08 -0.76
CA PRO A 85 8.57 6.30 0.63
C PRO A 85 7.46 5.93 1.64
N TRP A 86 6.76 4.83 1.42
CA TRP A 86 5.51 4.54 2.10
C TRP A 86 5.64 4.28 3.59
N GLN A 87 6.73 3.63 4.02
CA GLN A 87 6.99 3.41 5.45
C GLN A 87 7.11 4.74 6.20
N ARG A 88 7.64 5.78 5.55
CA ARG A 88 7.72 7.13 6.13
C ARG A 88 6.34 7.74 6.30
N GLU A 89 5.48 7.64 5.29
CA GLU A 89 4.12 8.19 5.37
C GLU A 89 3.23 7.40 6.34
N VAL A 90 3.42 6.08 6.47
CA VAL A 90 2.75 5.29 7.50
C VAL A 90 3.21 5.69 8.90
N LYS A 91 4.52 5.76 9.14
CA LYS A 91 5.05 6.23 10.44
C LYS A 91 4.56 7.64 10.77
N ARG A 92 4.48 8.53 9.79
CA ARG A 92 3.91 9.87 9.98
C ARG A 92 2.45 9.81 10.42
N ALA A 93 1.65 8.89 9.88
CA ALA A 93 0.27 8.70 10.28
C ALA A 93 0.14 8.07 11.67
N LEU A 94 1.03 7.14 12.04
CA LEU A 94 1.07 6.52 13.38
C LEU A 94 1.36 7.53 14.49
N TYR A 95 2.26 8.50 14.24
CA TYR A 95 2.68 9.47 15.26
C TYR A 95 1.97 10.83 15.17
N LYS A 96 0.99 10.97 14.26
CA LYS A 96 0.17 12.18 14.22
C LYS A 96 -0.94 12.05 15.26
N PRO A 97 -1.06 12.99 16.23
CA PRO A 97 -2.18 12.96 17.17
C PRO A 97 -3.48 13.14 16.39
N SER A 98 -4.42 12.20 16.60
CA SER A 98 -5.78 12.23 16.06
C SER A 98 -6.60 13.40 16.58
#